data_AF-A0A2S4UHX6-F1
#
_entry.id   AF-A0A2S4UHX6-F1
#
_cell.length_a   1.000
_cell.length_b   1.000
_cell.length_c   1.000
_cell.angle_alpha   90.00
_cell.angle_beta   90.00
_cell.angle_gamma   90.00
#
_symmetry.space_group_name_H-M   'P 1'
#
loop_
_entity.id
_entity.type
_entity.pdbx_description
1 polymer ?
#
loop_
_entity_poly.entity_id
_entity_poly.type
_entity_poly.pdbx_seq_one_letter_code
_entity_poly.pdbx_strand_id
1 'polypeptide(L)'
;MTGSTKKDNKATASRRLITSQDVRRADRIIDGFKRMRAKCESSSRASRSPSPARNASVDPLDFKRDLLVQIESSLLPQLRQHIITLNELLKPADFLHEPTRKLKLIPEIQSGLDGALDQIYSATSKILPSSTQASPARNHDQHLNKLKTFRLQA
;
A
#
# COMPACT_ATOMS: atom_id res chain seq x y z
N MET A 1 -50.95 -9.80 47.09
CA MET A 1 -49.51 -9.44 47.09
C MET A 1 -48.71 -10.68 46.72
N THR A 2 -48.40 -10.87 45.45
CA THR A 2 -47.46 -11.91 44.98
C THR A 2 -46.60 -11.25 43.90
N GLY A 3 -45.42 -10.80 44.33
CA GLY A 3 -44.48 -10.09 43.47
C GLY A 3 -43.71 -11.06 42.58
N SER A 4 -43.84 -10.86 41.26
CA SER A 4 -42.94 -11.40 40.25
C SER A 4 -41.55 -10.78 40.40
N THR A 5 -40.50 -11.58 40.34
CA THR A 5 -39.16 -11.10 39.98
C THR A 5 -38.66 -11.89 38.79
N LYS A 6 -38.96 -11.35 37.61
CA LYS A 6 -38.25 -11.57 36.36
C LYS A 6 -36.82 -11.07 36.57
N LYS A 7 -35.87 -12.00 36.75
CA LYS A 7 -34.45 -11.65 36.77
C LYS A 7 -33.93 -11.68 35.35
N ASP A 8 -34.04 -10.53 34.71
CA ASP A 8 -33.23 -10.18 33.54
C ASP A 8 -31.76 -10.37 33.93
N ASN A 9 -31.10 -11.40 33.38
CA ASN A 9 -29.65 -11.47 33.40
C ASN A 9 -29.13 -11.41 31.96
N LYS A 10 -29.26 -10.19 31.43
CA LYS A 10 -28.30 -9.47 30.60
C LYS A 10 -27.15 -10.34 30.10
N ALA A 11 -27.18 -10.57 28.79
CA ALA A 11 -26.10 -11.12 27.97
C ALA A 11 -24.72 -10.86 28.58
N THR A 12 -24.13 -11.91 29.14
CA THR A 12 -22.69 -12.03 29.34
C THR A 12 -22.06 -12.11 27.95
N ALA A 13 -21.95 -10.97 27.28
CA ALA A 13 -21.00 -10.80 26.19
C ALA A 13 -19.62 -11.04 26.81
N SER A 14 -19.14 -12.26 26.64
CA SER A 14 -17.86 -12.75 27.12
C SER A 14 -16.79 -11.75 26.72
N ARG A 15 -16.32 -10.93 27.68
CA ARG A 15 -15.20 -10.01 27.50
C ARG A 15 -13.97 -10.89 27.27
N ARG A 16 -13.75 -11.32 26.03
CA ARG A 16 -12.61 -12.16 25.67
C ARG A 16 -11.34 -11.41 26.08
N LEU A 17 -10.60 -12.01 27.01
CA LEU A 17 -9.35 -11.45 27.51
C LEU A 17 -8.35 -11.40 26.35
N ILE A 18 -7.78 -10.23 26.07
CA ILE A 18 -6.64 -10.11 25.16
C ILE A 18 -5.51 -10.99 25.70
N THR A 19 -5.00 -11.89 24.86
CA THR A 19 -3.96 -12.83 25.29
C THR A 19 -2.56 -12.25 25.07
N SER A 20 -1.54 -12.77 25.76
CA SER A 20 -0.14 -12.43 25.48
C SER A 20 0.26 -12.75 24.03
N GLN A 21 -0.40 -13.72 23.39
CA GLN A 21 -0.21 -14.04 21.98
C GLN A 21 -0.78 -12.95 21.08
N ASP A 22 -1.91 -12.36 21.43
CA ASP A 22 -2.51 -11.25 20.68
C ASP A 22 -1.64 -10.00 20.75
N VAL A 23 -1.03 -9.70 21.90
CA VAL A 23 -0.04 -8.63 22.04
C VAL A 23 1.15 -8.86 21.11
N ARG A 24 1.77 -10.06 21.16
CA ARG A 24 2.90 -10.38 20.26
C ARG A 24 2.53 -10.30 18.77
N ARG A 25 1.28 -10.61 18.39
CA ARG A 25 0.81 -10.44 17.01
C ARG A 25 0.70 -8.95 16.65
N ALA A 26 0.13 -8.14 17.54
CA ALA A 26 0.02 -6.71 17.35
C ALA A 26 1.40 -6.06 17.17
N ASP A 27 2.39 -6.43 17.98
CA ASP A 27 3.77 -5.91 17.85
C ASP A 27 4.36 -6.21 16.47
N ARG A 28 4.19 -7.44 15.97
CA ARG A 28 4.67 -7.83 14.63
C ARG A 28 3.99 -7.04 13.51
N ILE A 29 2.68 -6.79 13.64
CA ILE A 29 1.92 -5.98 12.69
C ILE A 29 2.45 -4.54 12.67
N ILE A 30 2.66 -3.95 13.85
CA ILE A 30 3.22 -2.60 14.01
C ILE A 30 4.60 -2.53 13.34
N ASP A 31 5.47 -3.50 13.61
CA ASP A 31 6.80 -3.54 13.00
C ASP A 31 6.74 -3.74 11.48
N GLY A 32 5.76 -4.48 10.98
CA GLY A 32 5.47 -4.57 9.55
C GLY A 32 5.20 -3.18 8.94
N PHE A 33 4.33 -2.39 9.56
CA PHE A 33 3.96 -1.07 9.03
C PHE A 33 5.13 -0.09 9.13
N LYS A 34 5.94 -0.17 10.20
CA LYS A 34 7.17 0.61 10.32
C LYS A 34 8.16 0.29 9.19
N ARG A 35 8.36 -0.99 8.86
CA ARG A 35 9.22 -1.40 7.73
C ARG A 35 8.69 -0.88 6.40
N MET A 36 7.39 -1.00 6.16
CA MET A 36 6.75 -0.47 4.94
C MET A 36 6.96 1.04 4.81
N ARG A 37 6.74 1.79 5.89
CA ARG A 37 6.98 3.24 5.91
C ARG A 37 8.43 3.57 5.57
N ALA A 38 9.39 2.91 6.21
CA ALA A 38 10.81 3.11 5.94
C ALA A 38 11.17 2.79 4.47
N LYS A 39 10.54 1.76 3.88
CA LYS A 39 10.67 1.41 2.46
C LYS A 39 10.14 2.53 1.56
N CYS A 40 8.94 3.05 1.83
CA CYS A 40 8.36 4.17 1.08
C CYS A 40 9.25 5.42 1.13
N GLU A 41 9.75 5.78 2.31
CA GLU A 41 10.65 6.91 2.50
C GLU A 41 11.96 6.71 1.71
N SER A 42 12.53 5.50 1.73
CA SER A 42 13.75 5.16 1.00
C SER A 42 13.56 5.23 -0.51
N SER A 43 12.47 4.67 -1.05
CA SER A 43 12.13 4.75 -2.47
C SER A 43 11.92 6.19 -2.94
N SER A 44 11.28 7.03 -2.11
CA SER A 44 11.10 8.45 -2.41
C SER A 44 12.42 9.22 -2.49
N ARG A 45 13.43 8.81 -1.73
CA ARG A 45 14.78 9.38 -1.76
C ARG A 45 15.57 8.89 -2.97
N ALA A 46 15.48 7.59 -3.29
CA ALA A 46 16.13 7.01 -4.46
C ALA A 46 15.62 7.64 -5.77
N SER A 47 14.31 7.93 -5.86
CA SER A 47 13.74 8.64 -7.01
C SER A 47 14.27 10.07 -7.18
N ARG A 48 14.80 10.70 -6.12
CA ARG A 48 15.40 12.04 -6.15
C ARG A 48 16.89 12.02 -6.48
N SER A 49 17.53 10.86 -6.45
CA SER A 49 18.95 10.71 -6.81
C SER A 49 19.10 10.31 -8.29
N PRO A 50 20.03 10.92 -9.04
CA PRO A 50 20.32 10.50 -10.41
C PRO A 50 20.86 9.06 -10.42
N SER A 51 20.13 8.13 -11.03
CA SER A 51 20.58 6.75 -11.24
C SER A 51 21.27 6.61 -12.60
N PRO A 52 22.38 5.84 -12.73
CA PRO A 52 22.98 5.56 -14.03
C PRO A 52 22.00 4.81 -14.92
N ALA A 53 21.84 5.28 -16.16
CA ALA A 53 20.90 4.73 -17.13
C ALA A 53 21.19 3.24 -17.41
N ARG A 54 20.18 2.39 -17.28
CA ARG A 54 20.26 0.98 -17.66
C ARG A 54 19.59 0.82 -19.02
N ASN A 55 20.39 0.52 -20.04
CA ASN A 55 19.95 0.37 -21.42
C ASN A 55 19.14 -0.93 -21.55
N ALA A 56 17.81 -0.84 -21.60
CA ALA A 56 16.94 -1.96 -21.93
C ALA A 56 16.31 -1.72 -23.31
N SER A 57 16.71 -2.57 -24.26
CA SER A 57 16.21 -2.67 -25.62
C SER A 57 14.82 -3.34 -25.62
N VAL A 58 13.77 -2.55 -25.46
CA VAL A 58 12.37 -2.84 -25.80
C VAL A 58 11.83 -1.56 -26.41
N ASP A 59 10.87 -1.60 -27.34
CA ASP A 59 10.21 -0.38 -27.83
C ASP A 59 9.76 0.45 -26.61
N PRO A 60 10.48 1.54 -26.26
CA PRO A 60 10.36 2.13 -24.92
C PRO A 60 9.00 2.78 -24.72
N LEU A 61 8.23 3.00 -25.79
CA LEU A 61 6.97 3.73 -25.75
C LEU A 61 5.81 2.82 -25.37
N ASP A 62 5.66 1.68 -26.04
CA ASP A 62 4.54 0.78 -25.77
C ASP A 62 4.70 0.08 -24.42
N PHE A 63 5.91 -0.34 -24.06
CA PHE A 63 6.19 -0.88 -22.73
C PHE A 63 5.85 0.10 -21.60
N LYS A 64 6.16 1.40 -21.76
CA LYS A 64 5.83 2.42 -20.75
C LYS A 64 4.33 2.70 -20.68
N ARG A 65 3.63 2.66 -21.82
CA ARG A 65 2.17 2.78 -21.88
C ARG A 65 1.51 1.62 -21.15
N ASP A 66 1.96 0.40 -21.40
CA ASP A 66 1.44 -0.80 -20.74
C ASP A 66 1.62 -0.73 -19.22
N LEU A 67 2.81 -0.27 -18.76
CA LEU A 67 3.06 -0.05 -17.33
C LEU A 67 2.15 1.03 -16.74
N LEU A 68 1.89 2.13 -17.45
CA LEU A 68 0.93 3.15 -17.01
C LEU A 68 -0.48 2.58 -16.89
N VAL A 69 -0.94 1.84 -17.90
CA VAL A 69 -2.25 1.19 -17.88
C VAL A 69 -2.34 0.21 -16.71
N GLN A 70 -1.28 -0.54 -16.43
CA GLN A 70 -1.21 -1.45 -15.28
C GLN A 70 -1.31 -0.71 -13.94
N ILE A 71 -0.61 0.42 -13.78
CA ILE A 71 -0.68 1.26 -12.58
C ILE A 71 -2.11 1.77 -12.39
N GLU A 72 -2.69 2.37 -13.43
CA GLU A 72 -4.01 3.01 -13.37
C GLU A 72 -5.15 2.01 -13.18
N SER A 73 -5.13 0.91 -13.93
CA SER A 73 -6.27 -0.02 -14.03
C SER A 73 -6.24 -1.14 -12.99
N SER A 74 -5.08 -1.43 -12.40
CA SER A 74 -4.91 -2.57 -11.50
C SER A 74 -4.28 -2.18 -10.17
N LEU A 75 -3.07 -1.61 -10.19
CA LEU A 75 -2.29 -1.41 -8.97
C LEU A 75 -2.90 -0.36 -8.04
N LEU A 76 -3.34 0.79 -8.56
CA LEU A 76 -3.98 1.82 -7.76
C LEU A 76 -5.34 1.37 -7.18
N PRO A 77 -6.24 0.73 -7.96
CA PRO A 77 -7.45 0.12 -7.41
C PRO A 77 -7.17 -0.92 -6.31
N GLN A 78 -6.19 -1.80 -6.50
CA GLN A 78 -5.81 -2.80 -5.49
C GLN A 78 -5.28 -2.14 -4.22
N LEU A 79 -4.40 -1.14 -4.35
CA LEU A 79 -3.88 -0.36 -3.23
C LEU A 79 -5.03 0.29 -2.43
N ARG A 80 -5.97 0.92 -3.13
CA ARG A 80 -7.17 1.51 -2.52
C ARG A 80 -7.97 0.47 -1.75
N GLN A 81 -8.19 -0.71 -2.33
CA GLN A 81 -8.96 -1.77 -1.68
C GLN A 81 -8.28 -2.28 -0.40
N HIS A 82 -6.96 -2.45 -0.41
CA HIS A 82 -6.19 -2.82 0.79
C HIS A 82 -6.30 -1.75 1.88
N ILE A 83 -6.20 -0.46 1.54
CA ILE A 83 -6.34 0.65 2.49
C ILE A 83 -7.74 0.67 3.11
N ILE A 84 -8.80 0.55 2.29
CA ILE A 84 -10.19 0.50 2.79
C ILE A 84 -10.36 -0.69 3.74
N THR A 85 -9.90 -1.87 3.34
CA THR A 85 -10.02 -3.08 4.14
C THR A 85 -9.27 -2.96 5.48
N LEU A 86 -8.06 -2.39 5.48
CA LEU A 86 -7.33 -2.11 6.71
C LEU A 86 -8.08 -1.11 7.61
N ASN A 87 -8.63 -0.04 7.03
CA ASN A 87 -9.37 0.95 7.79
C ASN A 87 -10.57 0.31 8.51
N GLU A 88 -11.35 -0.52 7.81
CA GLU A 88 -12.46 -1.28 8.39
C GLU A 88 -12.00 -2.27 9.47
N LEU A 89 -10.93 -3.01 9.22
CA LEU A 89 -10.39 -3.96 10.20
C LEU A 89 -9.93 -3.25 11.47
N LEU A 90 -9.32 -2.08 11.36
CA LEU A 90 -8.75 -1.30 12.46
C LEU A 90 -9.76 -0.41 13.19
N LYS A 91 -11.03 -0.34 12.76
CA LYS A 91 -12.09 0.39 13.48
C LYS A 91 -12.20 -0.10 14.93
N PRO A 92 -12.04 0.78 15.94
CA PRO A 92 -11.96 0.37 17.34
C PRO A 92 -13.18 -0.41 17.84
N ALA A 93 -14.39 0.02 17.45
CA ALA A 93 -15.64 -0.63 17.86
C ALA A 93 -15.72 -2.08 17.39
N ASP A 94 -15.41 -2.33 16.12
CA ASP A 94 -15.45 -3.66 15.52
C ASP A 94 -14.21 -4.49 15.90
N PHE A 95 -13.09 -3.83 16.19
CA PHE A 95 -11.83 -4.49 16.52
C PHE A 95 -11.92 -5.25 17.85
N LEU A 96 -12.55 -4.64 18.85
CA LEU A 96 -12.71 -5.24 20.17
C LEU A 96 -13.71 -6.41 20.20
N HIS A 97 -14.57 -6.53 19.20
CA HIS A 97 -15.50 -7.67 19.09
C HIS A 97 -14.78 -8.98 18.71
N GLU A 98 -13.81 -8.92 17.78
CA GLU A 98 -13.06 -10.10 17.33
C GLU A 98 -11.54 -9.84 17.18
N PRO A 99 -10.83 -9.49 18.27
CA PRO A 99 -9.45 -9.01 18.20
C PRO A 99 -8.51 -10.09 17.64
N THR A 100 -8.59 -11.33 18.13
CA THR A 100 -7.73 -12.42 17.67
C THR A 100 -7.92 -12.74 16.18
N ARG A 101 -9.14 -12.68 15.66
CA ARG A 101 -9.41 -12.92 14.23
C ARG A 101 -8.83 -11.79 13.39
N LYS A 102 -9.09 -10.54 13.78
CA LYS A 102 -8.57 -9.36 13.06
C LYS A 102 -7.05 -9.30 13.08
N LEU A 103 -6.42 -9.62 14.21
CA LEU A 103 -4.95 -9.74 14.31
C LEU A 103 -4.35 -10.87 13.45
N LYS A 104 -5.14 -11.86 13.02
CA LYS A 104 -4.71 -12.86 12.04
C LYS A 104 -4.86 -12.38 10.60
N LEU A 105 -5.89 -11.58 10.31
CA LEU A 105 -6.18 -11.08 8.96
C LEU A 105 -5.31 -9.89 8.55
N ILE A 106 -4.99 -8.99 9.49
CA ILE A 106 -4.22 -7.77 9.20
C ILE A 106 -2.87 -8.08 8.51
N PRO A 107 -2.08 -9.09 8.95
CA PRO A 107 -0.84 -9.46 8.27
C PRO A 107 -1.00 -9.82 6.77
N GLU A 108 -2.11 -10.47 6.39
CA GLU A 108 -2.39 -10.84 5.00
C GLU A 108 -2.70 -9.60 4.14
N ILE A 109 -3.48 -8.67 4.69
CA ILE A 109 -3.76 -7.41 4.00
C ILE A 109 -2.50 -6.53 3.94
N GLN A 110 -1.68 -6.57 4.99
CA GLN A 110 -0.41 -5.86 5.06
C GLN A 110 0.59 -6.36 4.02
N SER A 111 0.70 -7.67 3.80
CA SER A 111 1.58 -8.23 2.75
C SER A 111 1.08 -7.90 1.34
N GLY A 112 -0.24 -7.94 1.11
CA GLY A 112 -0.84 -7.49 -0.14
C GLY A 112 -0.56 -6.01 -0.43
N LEU A 113 -0.70 -5.16 0.59
CA LEU A 113 -0.37 -3.74 0.50
C LEU A 113 1.12 -3.51 0.18
N ASP A 114 2.02 -4.22 0.85
CA ASP A 114 3.46 -4.09 0.62
C ASP A 114 3.89 -4.52 -0.79
N GLY A 115 3.29 -5.61 -1.30
CA GLY A 115 3.52 -6.10 -2.66
C GLY A 115 2.98 -5.16 -3.73
N ALA A 116 1.79 -4.59 -3.53
CA ALA A 116 1.22 -3.58 -4.44
C ALA A 116 2.14 -2.35 -4.52
N LEU A 117 2.67 -1.89 -3.38
CA LEU A 117 3.64 -0.79 -3.35
C LEU A 117 4.93 -1.12 -4.11
N ASP A 118 5.47 -2.34 -3.97
CA ASP A 118 6.66 -2.76 -4.72
C ASP A 118 6.44 -2.75 -6.23
N GLN A 119 5.27 -3.24 -6.68
CA GLN A 119 4.92 -3.23 -8.10
C GLN A 119 4.77 -1.79 -8.63
N ILE A 120 4.15 -0.90 -7.86
CA ILE A 120 4.05 0.52 -8.21
C ILE A 120 5.43 1.16 -8.30
N TYR A 121 6.32 0.95 -7.31
CA TYR A 121 7.68 1.50 -7.35
C TYR A 121 8.48 0.96 -8.53
N SER A 122 8.39 -0.35 -8.80
CA SER A 122 9.04 -0.97 -9.94
C SER A 122 8.55 -0.39 -11.27
N ALA A 123 7.23 -0.29 -11.47
CA ALA A 123 6.66 0.26 -12.68
C ALA A 123 7.02 1.74 -12.86
N THR A 124 6.93 2.53 -11.78
CA THR A 124 7.28 3.96 -11.76
C THR A 124 8.76 4.19 -12.13
N SER A 125 9.67 3.39 -11.56
CA SER A 125 11.11 3.50 -11.88
C SER A 125 11.45 3.17 -13.34
N LYS A 126 10.64 2.34 -14.01
CA LYS A 126 10.80 2.01 -15.43
C LYS A 126 10.19 3.07 -16.36
N ILE A 127 9.17 3.78 -15.90
CA ILE A 127 8.49 4.84 -16.65
C ILE A 127 9.33 6.12 -16.66
N LEU A 128 9.76 6.58 -15.47
CA LEU A 128 10.49 7.84 -15.32
C LEU A 128 11.90 7.74 -15.92
N PRO A 129 12.32 8.69 -16.77
CA PRO A 129 13.71 8.79 -17.19
C PRO A 129 14.59 9.10 -15.96
N SER A 130 15.71 8.38 -15.81
CA SER A 130 16.80 8.85 -14.95
C SER A 130 17.13 10.29 -15.33
N SER A 131 17.17 11.19 -14.36
CA SER A 131 17.29 12.66 -14.47
C SER A 131 18.49 13.21 -15.28
N THR A 132 19.21 12.40 -16.04
CA THR A 132 20.52 12.74 -16.63
C THR A 132 20.53 12.84 -18.15
N GLN A 133 19.40 12.67 -18.85
CA GLN A 133 19.33 12.84 -20.30
C GLN A 133 18.75 14.22 -20.68
N ALA A 134 19.33 15.28 -20.12
CA ALA A 134 19.33 16.58 -20.78
C ALA A 134 20.51 16.60 -21.76
N SER A 135 20.42 15.82 -22.83
CA SER A 135 21.28 16.04 -24.00
C SER A 135 20.76 17.29 -24.72
N PRO A 136 21.58 18.32 -24.99
CA PRO A 136 21.12 19.52 -25.71
C PRO A 136 20.81 19.24 -27.19
N ALA A 137 21.01 18.01 -27.67
CA ALA A 137 21.05 17.70 -29.09
C ALA A 137 20.20 16.48 -29.45
N ARG A 138 18.89 16.51 -29.13
CA ARG A 138 17.91 15.74 -29.92
C ARG A 138 16.51 16.30 -29.73
N ASN A 139 16.14 17.23 -30.61
CA ASN A 139 14.81 17.83 -30.75
C ASN A 139 13.76 16.83 -31.27
N HIS A 140 13.71 15.62 -30.71
CA HIS A 140 12.70 14.61 -31.04
C HIS A 140 12.11 14.14 -29.72
N ASP A 141 11.10 14.86 -29.24
CA ASP A 141 10.38 14.61 -28.00
C ASP A 141 9.43 13.37 -28.06
N GLN A 142 9.65 12.50 -29.06
CA GLN A 142 9.00 11.20 -29.31
C GLN A 142 7.48 11.17 -29.01
N HIS A 143 6.78 12.29 -29.17
CA HIS A 143 5.35 12.42 -28.89
C HIS A 143 4.91 11.82 -27.54
N LEU A 144 5.73 11.94 -26.49
CA LEU A 144 5.48 11.44 -25.14
C LEU A 144 4.45 12.30 -24.36
N ASN A 145 3.33 12.67 -24.97
CA ASN A 145 2.39 13.69 -24.49
C ASN A 145 1.96 13.58 -23.00
N LYS A 146 1.71 12.36 -22.51
CA LYS A 146 1.33 12.11 -21.11
C LYS A 146 2.52 11.85 -20.17
N LEU A 147 3.70 11.60 -20.74
CA LEU A 147 4.93 11.21 -20.03
C LEU A 147 5.99 12.32 -20.02
N LYS A 148 5.64 13.53 -20.49
CA LYS A 148 6.55 14.68 -20.42
C LYS A 148 6.81 14.99 -18.94
N THR A 149 8.08 14.94 -18.53
CA THR A 149 8.53 15.10 -17.14
C THR A 149 8.04 16.40 -16.49
N PHE A 150 7.88 17.49 -17.26
CA PHE A 150 7.32 18.75 -16.76
C PHE A 150 5.83 18.68 -16.39
N ARG A 151 5.09 17.67 -16.86
CA ARG A 151 3.69 17.44 -16.44
C ARG A 151 3.59 16.56 -15.19
N LEU A 152 4.68 15.92 -14.79
CA LEU A 152 4.78 15.07 -13.60
C LEU A 152 5.31 15.82 -12.37
N GLN A 153 5.73 17.08 -12.53
CA GLN A 153 6.08 17.98 -11.45
C GLN A 153 4.91 18.95 -11.21
N ALA A 154 4.12 18.67 -10.18
CA ALA A 154 3.12 19.58 -9.61
C ALA A 154 3.42 19.75 -8.11
#